data_AF-A0A9E3LQF5-F1
#
_entry.id   AF-A0A9E3LQF5-F1
#
_cell.length_a   1.000
_cell.length_b   1.000
_cell.length_c   1.000
_cell.angle_alpha   90.00
_cell.angle_beta   90.00
_cell.angle_gamma   90.00
#
_symmetry.space_group_name_H-M   'P 1'
#
loop_
_entity.id
_entity.type
_entity.pdbx_description
1 polymer ?
#
loop_
_entity_poly.entity_id
_entity_poly.type
_entity_poly.pdbx_seq_one_letter_code
_entity_poly.pdbx_strand_id
1 'polypeptide(L)'
;MDSMDVNKGVAAVLVAGIAFFVVGMIGDSLIARTPPTKPAFSMAGMEPAATGSAKPAGLPPVAPLLASADVAKGKQFASQVCAACHSLNKGGKPIVGPNLYGIVGDPHDHEAGFAYSDALEKFKGKPWTYAALNKWLYKPAAYAPGTHMTFAGIPDAKLRADVIAYLRTLSDHPLPLPKVTAAAAAPAKTAAAGGAPSGLDARLAKANVAQGKQFASGVCAACHSLNDGGKPIVGPNLYGIVGDPHDHEAGFAYSPALEKFKGKPWTFAALNKWLTDPAKYAPGTHMTFAGIPQPQLRADVIAYLDTLSKHPVPLPKAAAPAPAPAAAAPAAAPAPAAPAPAAAPAPAPAAPAPAAAAHAGLDVRLAKADPAKGKQFASEVCAMCHTLDKGGKPGIGPNLWGVVGGPHDHEAGFAYSPALEAFKGKPWTFAALDTWLTDPAHYAPGTHMTFAGIPQPQQRADVIAYLDTLSDHPVPLPKAGGAK
;
A
#
# COMPACT_ATOMS: atom_id res chain seq x y z
N MET A 1 46.99 -8.01 28.24
CA MET A 1 45.93 -8.20 29.24
C MET A 1 46.12 -9.57 29.84
N ASP A 2 46.34 -9.65 31.14
CA ASP A 2 46.61 -10.91 31.81
C ASP A 2 45.30 -11.70 32.02
N SER A 3 45.40 -13.03 32.03
CA SER A 3 44.23 -13.91 32.07
C SER A 3 43.33 -13.68 33.29
N MET A 4 43.90 -13.17 34.38
CA MET A 4 43.17 -12.75 35.58
C MET A 4 42.18 -11.62 35.31
N ASP A 5 42.55 -10.61 34.52
CA ASP A 5 41.72 -9.41 34.31
C ASP A 5 40.65 -9.64 33.25
N VAL A 6 40.95 -10.48 32.24
CA VAL A 6 39.92 -10.98 31.31
C VAL A 6 38.86 -11.78 32.08
N ASN A 7 39.28 -12.67 32.99
CA ASN A 7 38.35 -13.47 33.79
C ASN A 7 37.50 -12.61 34.75
N LYS A 8 38.08 -11.57 35.39
CA LYS A 8 37.33 -10.58 36.17
C LYS A 8 36.28 -9.84 35.32
N GLY A 9 36.66 -9.42 34.11
CA GLY A 9 35.75 -8.74 33.17
C GLY A 9 34.57 -9.62 32.76
N VAL A 10 34.82 -10.88 32.38
CA VAL A 10 33.77 -11.85 32.06
C VAL A 10 32.87 -12.12 33.26
N ALA A 11 33.43 -12.32 34.45
CA ALA A 11 32.66 -12.53 35.68
C ALA A 11 31.76 -11.33 36.03
N ALA A 12 32.24 -10.10 35.86
CA ALA A 12 31.45 -8.89 36.11
C ALA A 12 30.24 -8.79 35.17
N VAL A 13 30.41 -9.09 33.88
CA VAL A 13 29.32 -9.13 32.89
C VAL A 13 28.30 -10.22 33.24
N LEU A 14 28.78 -11.41 33.63
CA LEU A 14 27.91 -12.54 34.02
C LEU A 14 27.07 -12.22 35.26
N VAL A 15 27.69 -11.65 36.30
CA VAL A 15 26.99 -11.25 37.53
C VAL A 15 25.98 -10.13 37.25
N ALA A 16 26.33 -9.13 36.44
CA ALA A 16 25.41 -8.05 36.06
C ALA A 16 24.20 -8.58 35.25
N GLY A 17 24.43 -9.50 34.31
CA GLY A 17 23.35 -10.14 33.53
C GLY A 17 22.41 -10.98 34.39
N ILE A 18 22.95 -11.78 35.32
CA ILE A 18 22.16 -12.57 36.28
C ILE A 18 21.36 -11.64 37.21
N ALA A 19 21.98 -10.59 37.74
CA ALA A 19 21.30 -9.63 38.62
C ALA A 19 20.13 -8.94 37.89
N PHE A 20 20.33 -8.49 36.65
CA PHE A 20 19.26 -7.89 35.84
C PHE A 20 18.12 -8.88 35.58
N PHE A 21 18.43 -10.12 35.20
CA PHE A 21 17.43 -11.15 34.96
C PHE A 21 16.62 -11.50 36.22
N VAL A 22 17.28 -11.66 37.38
CA VAL A 22 16.65 -11.95 38.66
C VAL A 22 15.76 -10.79 39.13
N VAL A 23 16.21 -9.54 38.99
CA VAL A 23 15.39 -8.36 39.30
C VAL A 23 14.15 -8.29 38.39
N GLY A 24 14.29 -8.58 37.09
CA GLY A 24 13.15 -8.68 36.18
C GLY A 24 12.14 -9.77 36.58
N MET A 25 12.63 -10.97 36.91
CA MET A 25 11.78 -12.10 37.32
C MET A 25 11.08 -11.86 38.67
N ILE A 26 11.75 -11.20 39.62
CA ILE A 26 11.13 -10.75 40.88
C ILE A 26 10.08 -9.66 40.60
N GLY A 27 10.37 -8.72 39.70
CA GLY A 27 9.42 -7.70 39.26
C GLY A 27 8.12 -8.30 38.71
N ASP A 28 8.22 -9.27 37.81
CA ASP A 28 7.05 -9.97 37.24
C ASP A 28 6.36 -10.93 38.23
N SER A 29 7.06 -11.40 39.28
CA SER A 29 6.45 -12.19 40.35
C SER A 29 5.74 -11.35 41.42
N LEU A 30 6.15 -10.09 41.63
CA LEU A 30 5.56 -9.17 42.61
C LEU A 30 4.47 -8.30 42.00
N ILE A 31 4.63 -7.89 40.74
CA ILE A 31 3.62 -7.13 39.99
C ILE A 31 2.62 -8.14 39.41
N ALA A 32 1.56 -8.42 40.16
CA ALA A 32 0.43 -9.22 39.68
C ALA A 32 -0.24 -8.54 38.46
N ARG A 33 0.23 -8.87 37.26
CA ARG A 33 -0.30 -8.38 35.98
C ARG A 33 -1.66 -9.03 35.67
N THR A 34 -2.68 -8.71 36.46
CA THR A 34 -4.05 -9.19 36.22
C THR A 34 -4.54 -8.67 34.87
N PRO A 35 -4.73 -9.51 33.84
CA PRO A 35 -5.23 -9.04 32.56
C PRO A 35 -6.68 -8.57 32.75
N PRO A 36 -7.06 -7.37 32.29
CA PRO A 36 -8.39 -6.84 32.53
C PRO A 36 -9.42 -7.70 31.79
N THR A 37 -10.29 -8.37 32.55
CA THR A 37 -11.32 -9.29 32.03
C THR A 37 -12.43 -8.60 31.23
N LYS A 38 -12.41 -7.27 31.18
CA LYS A 38 -13.22 -6.39 30.32
C LYS A 38 -12.35 -5.22 29.86
N PRO A 39 -12.39 -4.79 28.58
CA PRO A 39 -11.67 -3.60 28.14
C PRO A 39 -12.21 -2.34 28.85
N ALA A 40 -11.31 -1.43 29.22
CA ALA A 40 -11.65 -0.24 30.01
C ALA A 40 -12.51 0.80 29.27
N PHE A 41 -12.59 0.71 27.94
CA PHE A 41 -13.48 1.51 27.11
C PHE A 41 -14.25 0.60 26.16
N SER A 42 -15.54 0.85 26.01
CA SER A 42 -16.38 0.25 24.98
C SER A 42 -16.88 1.34 24.04
N MET A 43 -16.57 1.22 22.75
CA MET A 43 -17.31 1.95 21.72
C MET A 43 -18.54 1.10 21.38
N ALA A 44 -19.72 1.54 21.82
CA ALA A 44 -20.96 0.90 21.44
C ALA A 44 -21.18 1.05 19.92
N GLY A 45 -21.39 -0.07 19.21
CA GLY A 45 -21.69 -0.06 17.77
C GLY A 45 -20.76 -0.86 16.86
N MET A 46 -19.76 -1.59 17.38
CA MET A 46 -18.99 -2.54 16.57
C MET A 46 -18.56 -3.76 17.40
N GLU A 47 -19.32 -4.85 17.36
CA GLU A 47 -18.86 -6.15 17.83
C GLU A 47 -17.59 -6.58 17.06
N PRO A 48 -16.55 -7.10 17.74
CA PRO A 48 -15.48 -7.81 17.06
C PRO A 48 -16.04 -9.13 16.51
N ALA A 49 -16.05 -9.28 15.18
CA ALA A 49 -16.43 -10.54 14.55
C ALA A 49 -15.56 -11.70 15.11
N ALA A 50 -16.22 -12.76 15.56
CA ALA A 50 -15.59 -13.81 16.35
C ALA A 50 -14.41 -14.49 15.64
N THR A 51 -13.44 -14.99 16.41
CA THR A 51 -12.23 -15.67 15.95
C THR A 51 -12.50 -17.09 15.43
N GLY A 52 -13.31 -17.19 14.38
CA GLY A 52 -13.54 -18.42 13.62
C GLY A 52 -12.26 -18.89 12.93
N SER A 53 -11.65 -19.96 13.47
CA SER A 53 -10.42 -20.55 12.95
C SER A 53 -10.67 -21.33 11.65
N ALA A 54 -10.82 -20.60 10.54
CA ALA A 54 -10.95 -21.17 9.21
C ALA A 54 -9.58 -21.55 8.61
N LYS A 55 -9.48 -22.78 8.08
CA LYS A 55 -8.30 -23.28 7.37
C LYS A 55 -8.03 -22.41 6.12
N PRO A 56 -6.78 -21.98 5.82
CA PRO A 56 -6.58 -20.83 4.93
C PRO A 56 -7.03 -21.06 3.48
N ALA A 57 -7.91 -20.17 2.99
CA ALA A 57 -7.94 -19.84 1.57
C ALA A 57 -6.60 -19.20 1.19
N GLY A 58 -6.00 -19.63 0.07
CA GLY A 58 -4.65 -19.22 -0.30
C GLY A 58 -4.53 -17.73 -0.62
N LEU A 59 -3.38 -17.14 -0.25
CA LEU A 59 -3.03 -15.74 -0.58
C LEU A 59 -3.27 -15.45 -2.08
N PRO A 60 -4.01 -14.39 -2.45
CA PRO A 60 -4.31 -14.08 -3.85
C PRO A 60 -3.05 -14.00 -4.73
N PRO A 61 -3.05 -14.59 -5.95
CA PRO A 61 -1.91 -14.51 -6.86
C PRO A 61 -1.60 -13.07 -7.27
N VAL A 62 -0.32 -12.66 -7.20
CA VAL A 62 0.09 -11.30 -7.58
C VAL A 62 0.16 -11.09 -9.10
N ALA A 63 0.30 -12.17 -9.89
CA ALA A 63 0.58 -12.09 -11.33
C ALA A 63 -0.40 -11.21 -12.14
N PRO A 64 -1.73 -11.18 -11.88
CA PRO A 64 -2.65 -10.26 -12.56
C PRO A 64 -2.40 -8.78 -12.23
N LEU A 65 -1.91 -8.48 -11.02
CA LEU A 65 -1.66 -7.11 -10.57
C LEU A 65 -0.34 -6.55 -11.12
N LEU A 66 0.65 -7.41 -11.42
CA LEU A 66 1.96 -7.00 -11.94
C LEU A 66 1.89 -6.27 -13.30
N ALA A 67 0.86 -6.54 -14.11
CA ALA A 67 0.66 -5.89 -15.41
C ALA A 67 0.14 -4.44 -15.30
N SER A 68 -0.44 -4.08 -14.16
CA SER A 68 -0.91 -2.73 -13.81
C SER A 68 -0.24 -2.23 -12.52
N ALA A 69 0.99 -2.68 -12.27
CA ALA A 69 1.75 -2.33 -11.09
C ALA A 69 2.44 -0.97 -11.27
N ASP A 70 2.41 -0.17 -10.20
CA ASP A 70 3.00 1.15 -10.14
C ASP A 70 4.45 1.01 -9.68
N VAL A 71 5.36 0.91 -10.65
CA VAL A 71 6.80 0.78 -10.43
C VAL A 71 7.37 1.97 -9.65
N ALA A 72 6.76 3.16 -9.74
CA ALA A 72 7.20 4.33 -8.99
C ALA A 72 6.85 4.22 -7.50
N LYS A 73 5.61 3.80 -7.17
CA LYS A 73 5.23 3.49 -5.77
C LYS A 73 5.99 2.30 -5.21
N GLY A 74 6.24 1.27 -6.02
CA GLY A 74 7.10 0.14 -5.67
C GLY A 74 8.53 0.59 -5.34
N LYS A 75 9.09 1.49 -6.15
CA LYS A 75 10.40 2.12 -5.91
C LYS A 75 10.40 2.91 -4.62
N GLN A 76 9.41 3.78 -4.41
CA GLN A 76 9.28 4.61 -3.22
C GLN A 76 9.25 3.75 -1.95
N PHE A 77 8.38 2.73 -1.91
CA PHE A 77 8.29 1.82 -0.76
C PHE A 77 9.60 1.05 -0.54
N ALA A 78 10.20 0.50 -1.59
CA ALA A 78 11.46 -0.23 -1.45
C ALA A 78 12.63 0.67 -1.01
N SER A 79 12.68 1.93 -1.47
CA SER A 79 13.65 2.94 -1.02
C SER A 79 13.39 3.46 0.40
N GLN A 80 12.17 3.31 0.93
CA GLN A 80 11.82 3.66 2.32
C GLN A 80 12.03 2.49 3.30
N VAL A 81 11.70 1.27 2.89
CA VAL A 81 11.58 0.10 3.79
C VAL A 81 12.67 -0.95 3.54
N CYS A 82 12.91 -1.32 2.28
CA CYS A 82 13.89 -2.36 1.96
C CYS A 82 15.34 -1.83 2.03
N ALA A 83 15.57 -0.59 1.57
CA ALA A 83 16.89 0.05 1.54
C ALA A 83 17.52 0.27 2.93
N ALA A 84 16.73 0.20 4.01
CA ALA A 84 17.25 0.29 5.38
C ALA A 84 18.06 -0.96 5.79
N CYS A 85 17.81 -2.11 5.16
CA CYS A 85 18.46 -3.39 5.48
C CYS A 85 19.24 -3.98 4.30
N HIS A 86 18.89 -3.62 3.05
CA HIS A 86 19.45 -4.20 1.84
C HIS A 86 20.01 -3.13 0.90
N SER A 87 21.10 -3.46 0.20
CA SER A 87 21.48 -2.71 -1.00
C SER A 87 20.48 -2.99 -2.14
N LEU A 88 20.28 -2.00 -3.02
CA LEU A 88 19.38 -2.07 -4.17
C LEU A 88 20.12 -1.86 -5.51
N ASN A 89 21.43 -1.61 -5.47
CA ASN A 89 22.25 -1.28 -6.63
C ASN A 89 23.02 -2.51 -7.13
N LYS A 90 23.30 -2.55 -8.44
CA LYS A 90 24.16 -3.57 -9.06
C LYS A 90 25.51 -3.63 -8.33
N GLY A 91 25.93 -4.83 -7.93
CA GLY A 91 27.18 -5.06 -7.19
C GLY A 91 27.25 -4.42 -5.79
N GLY A 92 26.12 -3.94 -5.25
CA GLY A 92 26.03 -3.49 -3.87
C GLY A 92 26.34 -4.62 -2.89
N LYS A 93 27.13 -4.31 -1.85
CA LYS A 93 27.43 -5.25 -0.77
C LYS A 93 26.18 -5.52 0.08
N PRO A 94 26.05 -6.70 0.70
CA PRO A 94 25.10 -6.91 1.80
C PRO A 94 25.29 -5.89 2.94
N ILE A 95 24.23 -5.62 3.70
CA ILE A 95 24.25 -4.66 4.82
C ILE A 95 23.72 -5.36 6.08
N VAL A 96 22.41 -5.52 6.18
CA VAL A 96 21.72 -6.37 7.19
C VAL A 96 21.15 -7.62 6.52
N GLY A 97 20.63 -7.46 5.30
CA GLY A 97 20.30 -8.53 4.36
C GLY A 97 21.20 -8.52 3.11
N PRO A 98 21.03 -9.51 2.20
CA PRO A 98 21.72 -9.58 0.92
C PRO A 98 21.23 -8.46 -0.03
N ASN A 99 21.93 -8.24 -1.14
CA ASN A 99 21.51 -7.29 -2.17
C ASN A 99 20.18 -7.71 -2.81
N LEU A 100 19.30 -6.75 -3.13
CA LEU A 100 18.05 -7.01 -3.86
C LEU A 100 18.14 -6.75 -5.37
N TYR A 101 19.31 -6.37 -5.89
CA TYR A 101 19.58 -6.40 -7.32
C TYR A 101 19.74 -7.86 -7.80
N GLY A 102 19.14 -8.19 -8.95
CA GLY A 102 19.05 -9.53 -9.53
C GLY A 102 17.75 -10.27 -9.17
N ILE A 103 17.33 -10.21 -7.89
CA ILE A 103 16.54 -11.25 -7.21
C ILE A 103 15.30 -11.83 -7.90
N VAL A 104 14.65 -11.14 -8.84
CA VAL A 104 13.38 -11.60 -9.42
C VAL A 104 13.65 -12.68 -10.47
N GLY A 105 13.83 -13.91 -10.00
CA GLY A 105 14.18 -15.09 -10.79
C GLY A 105 15.38 -15.85 -10.24
N ASP A 106 16.27 -15.16 -9.52
CA ASP A 106 17.47 -15.74 -8.91
C ASP A 106 17.15 -16.68 -7.72
N PRO A 107 18.11 -17.51 -7.26
CA PRO A 107 17.94 -18.37 -6.09
C PRO A 107 17.51 -17.63 -4.81
N HIS A 108 16.93 -18.36 -3.84
CA HIS A 108 16.66 -17.78 -2.51
C HIS A 108 17.96 -17.42 -1.75
N ASP A 109 19.08 -18.05 -2.13
CA ASP A 109 20.43 -17.90 -1.60
C ASP A 109 21.42 -17.30 -2.62
N HIS A 110 20.98 -16.35 -3.45
CA HIS A 110 21.74 -15.82 -4.59
C HIS A 110 23.06 -15.08 -4.25
N GLU A 111 23.20 -14.54 -3.03
CA GLU A 111 24.37 -13.76 -2.61
C GLU A 111 25.43 -14.68 -1.98
N ALA A 112 26.45 -15.02 -2.77
CA ALA A 112 27.54 -15.89 -2.32
C ALA A 112 28.27 -15.32 -1.09
N GLY A 113 28.27 -16.09 0.00
CA GLY A 113 28.92 -15.72 1.27
C GLY A 113 28.02 -14.95 2.25
N PHE A 114 26.75 -14.68 1.92
CA PHE A 114 25.80 -14.15 2.91
C PHE A 114 25.29 -15.24 3.87
N ALA A 115 25.15 -14.90 5.15
CA ALA A 115 24.69 -15.81 6.20
C ALA A 115 23.15 -15.90 6.23
N TYR A 116 22.59 -16.69 5.30
CA TYR A 116 21.17 -17.01 5.27
C TYR A 116 20.73 -17.86 6.49
N SER A 117 19.49 -17.68 6.93
CA SER A 117 18.88 -18.48 8.01
C SER A 117 18.58 -19.91 7.56
N ASP A 118 18.70 -20.90 8.45
CA ASP A 118 18.31 -22.31 8.25
C ASP A 118 16.88 -22.48 7.69
N ALA A 119 15.99 -21.55 8.03
CA ALA A 119 14.62 -21.52 7.52
C ALA A 119 14.53 -21.26 6.01
N LEU A 120 15.46 -20.45 5.47
CA LEU A 120 15.52 -20.03 4.07
C LEU A 120 16.47 -20.91 3.25
N GLU A 121 17.51 -21.49 3.86
CA GLU A 121 18.34 -22.55 3.25
C GLU A 121 17.52 -23.79 2.84
N LYS A 122 16.34 -24.02 3.41
CA LYS A 122 15.35 -25.01 2.92
C LYS A 122 14.83 -24.72 1.50
N PHE A 123 15.14 -23.53 0.96
CA PHE A 123 14.83 -23.08 -0.38
C PHE A 123 16.08 -22.91 -1.28
N LYS A 124 17.24 -23.43 -0.85
CA LYS A 124 18.51 -23.36 -1.60
C LYS A 124 18.34 -23.73 -3.09
N GLY A 125 18.89 -22.90 -3.97
CA GLY A 125 18.84 -23.08 -5.43
C GLY A 125 17.44 -22.94 -6.07
N LYS A 126 16.37 -22.70 -5.30
CA LYS A 126 15.02 -22.49 -5.85
C LYS A 126 14.84 -21.03 -6.25
N PRO A 127 14.22 -20.70 -7.39
CA PRO A 127 14.10 -19.32 -7.85
C PRO A 127 13.05 -18.52 -7.08
N TRP A 128 13.32 -17.24 -6.84
CA TRP A 128 12.38 -16.21 -6.36
C TRP A 128 11.33 -15.86 -7.43
N THR A 129 10.44 -16.81 -7.70
CA THR A 129 9.29 -16.58 -8.59
C THR A 129 8.38 -15.48 -8.04
N TYR A 130 7.62 -14.81 -8.91
CA TYR A 130 6.59 -13.85 -8.51
C TYR A 130 5.60 -14.40 -7.46
N ALA A 131 5.31 -15.70 -7.50
CA ALA A 131 4.44 -16.37 -6.53
C ALA A 131 5.13 -16.63 -5.18
N ALA A 132 6.45 -16.89 -5.16
CA ALA A 132 7.25 -16.97 -3.95
C ALA A 132 7.38 -15.58 -3.29
N LEU A 133 7.79 -14.57 -4.06
CA LEU A 133 7.92 -13.18 -3.59
C LEU A 133 6.61 -12.61 -3.03
N ASN A 134 5.45 -12.93 -3.64
CA ASN A 134 4.13 -12.53 -3.11
C ASN A 134 3.88 -13.10 -1.70
N LYS A 135 4.19 -14.39 -1.47
CA LYS A 135 3.99 -15.04 -0.16
C LYS A 135 5.02 -14.55 0.86
N TRP A 136 6.27 -14.40 0.43
CA TRP A 136 7.36 -13.84 1.24
C TRP A 136 7.03 -12.45 1.73
N LEU A 137 6.79 -11.50 0.82
CA LEU A 137 6.49 -10.11 1.14
C LEU A 137 5.14 -9.93 1.85
N TYR A 138 4.23 -10.91 1.80
CA TYR A 138 3.01 -10.89 2.61
C TYR A 138 3.29 -11.18 4.09
N LYS A 139 4.09 -12.21 4.39
CA LYS A 139 4.45 -12.56 5.78
C LYS A 139 5.71 -13.48 5.82
N PRO A 140 6.94 -12.92 5.90
CA PRO A 140 8.19 -13.69 5.82
C PRO A 140 8.26 -14.84 6.84
N ALA A 141 7.91 -14.55 8.10
CA ALA A 141 7.90 -15.53 9.19
C ALA A 141 6.89 -16.68 9.02
N ALA A 142 5.89 -16.55 8.13
CA ALA A 142 4.97 -17.64 7.78
C ALA A 142 5.40 -18.39 6.51
N TYR A 143 6.25 -17.80 5.66
CA TYR A 143 6.83 -18.45 4.48
C TYR A 143 8.04 -19.32 4.87
N ALA A 144 8.93 -18.79 5.71
CA ALA A 144 10.06 -19.51 6.28
C ALA A 144 10.11 -19.26 7.81
N PRO A 145 9.41 -20.09 8.62
CA PRO A 145 9.45 -19.99 10.07
C PRO A 145 10.88 -20.12 10.61
N GLY A 146 11.34 -19.13 11.35
CA GLY A 146 12.74 -18.99 11.79
C GLY A 146 13.64 -18.16 10.86
N THR A 147 13.08 -17.41 9.90
CA THR A 147 13.88 -16.47 9.09
C THR A 147 14.46 -15.31 9.92
N HIS A 148 15.69 -14.90 9.58
CA HIS A 148 16.31 -13.68 10.12
C HIS A 148 15.63 -12.39 9.62
N MET A 149 14.82 -12.44 8.55
CA MET A 149 14.09 -11.29 8.04
C MET A 149 12.84 -11.02 8.91
N THR A 150 13.01 -10.28 10.00
CA THR A 150 11.97 -9.89 10.99
C THR A 150 10.91 -8.92 10.46
N PHE A 151 10.86 -8.70 9.13
CA PHE A 151 9.90 -7.80 8.49
C PHE A 151 8.46 -8.30 8.67
N ALA A 152 7.57 -7.40 9.10
CA ALA A 152 6.16 -7.72 9.39
C ALA A 152 5.36 -8.21 8.17
N GLY A 153 5.80 -7.82 6.97
CA GLY A 153 5.10 -8.09 5.72
C GLY A 153 4.25 -6.90 5.25
N ILE A 154 3.72 -7.03 4.04
CA ILE A 154 2.88 -6.06 3.34
C ILE A 154 1.50 -6.73 3.14
N PRO A 155 0.49 -6.44 3.97
CA PRO A 155 -0.83 -7.06 3.84
C PRO A 155 -1.54 -6.71 2.53
N ASP A 156 -1.37 -5.48 2.04
CA ASP A 156 -1.99 -5.02 0.79
C ASP A 156 -1.42 -5.69 -0.47
N ALA A 157 -2.30 -6.16 -1.34
CA ALA A 157 -1.93 -6.93 -2.53
C ALA A 157 -1.44 -6.05 -3.68
N LYS A 158 -1.91 -4.80 -3.79
CA LYS A 158 -1.48 -3.86 -4.84
C LYS A 158 -0.08 -3.35 -4.55
N LEU A 159 0.20 -2.95 -3.31
CA LEU A 159 1.52 -2.54 -2.85
C LEU A 159 2.56 -3.67 -2.96
N ARG A 160 2.19 -4.93 -2.68
CA ARG A 160 3.07 -6.08 -3.00
C ARG A 160 3.35 -6.20 -4.50
N ALA A 161 2.34 -6.03 -5.36
CA ALA A 161 2.54 -6.05 -6.81
C ALA A 161 3.47 -4.92 -7.28
N ASP A 162 3.30 -3.73 -6.73
CA ASP A 162 4.09 -2.53 -7.03
C ASP A 162 5.55 -2.74 -6.63
N VAL A 163 5.80 -3.20 -5.40
CA VAL A 163 7.15 -3.54 -4.91
C VAL A 163 7.79 -4.66 -5.74
N ILE A 164 7.06 -5.72 -6.08
CA ILE A 164 7.59 -6.83 -6.90
C ILE A 164 7.88 -6.37 -8.34
N ALA A 165 7.05 -5.48 -8.91
CA ALA A 165 7.29 -4.89 -10.22
C ALA A 165 8.50 -3.94 -10.22
N TYR A 166 8.77 -3.24 -9.11
CA TYR A 166 10.00 -2.47 -8.95
C TYR A 166 11.24 -3.35 -8.78
N LEU A 167 11.19 -4.36 -7.89
CA LEU A 167 12.30 -5.30 -7.69
C LEU A 167 12.68 -5.99 -9.02
N ARG A 168 11.70 -6.26 -9.89
CA ARG A 168 11.93 -6.75 -11.26
C ARG A 168 12.79 -5.80 -12.11
N THR A 169 12.71 -4.49 -11.91
CA THR A 169 13.55 -3.51 -12.63
C THR A 169 14.99 -3.42 -12.12
N LEU A 170 15.29 -3.99 -10.94
CA LEU A 170 16.64 -4.06 -10.39
C LEU A 170 17.42 -5.24 -10.99
N SER A 171 17.54 -5.30 -12.31
CA SER A 171 18.31 -6.35 -13.01
C SER A 171 18.75 -5.87 -14.40
N ASP A 172 19.89 -6.36 -14.87
CA ASP A 172 20.31 -6.22 -16.28
C ASP A 172 19.45 -7.07 -17.22
N HIS A 173 18.84 -8.13 -16.68
CA HIS A 173 17.98 -9.07 -17.39
C HIS A 173 16.64 -9.23 -16.66
N PRO A 174 15.80 -8.18 -16.58
CA PRO A 174 14.51 -8.22 -15.89
C PRO A 174 13.64 -9.39 -16.36
N LEU A 175 13.47 -10.42 -15.51
CA LEU A 175 12.66 -11.60 -15.81
C LEU A 175 11.34 -11.18 -16.48
N PRO A 176 10.93 -11.77 -17.60
CA PRO A 176 9.72 -11.35 -18.28
C PRO A 176 8.52 -11.36 -17.33
N LEU A 177 7.71 -10.29 -17.35
CA LEU A 177 6.42 -10.32 -16.67
C LEU A 177 5.67 -11.59 -17.10
N PRO A 178 4.96 -12.29 -16.19
CA PRO A 178 4.29 -13.53 -16.53
C PRO A 178 3.39 -13.31 -17.75
N LYS A 179 3.67 -14.04 -18.84
CA LYS A 179 2.82 -13.96 -20.03
C LYS A 179 1.42 -14.43 -19.63
N VAL A 180 0.51 -13.48 -19.45
CA VAL A 180 -0.91 -13.71 -19.71
C VAL A 180 -0.97 -13.96 -21.22
N THR A 181 -0.92 -15.24 -21.61
CA THR A 181 -0.43 -15.64 -22.94
C THR A 181 -1.28 -15.07 -24.07
N ALA A 182 -0.68 -14.13 -24.80
CA ALA A 182 -1.28 -13.47 -25.95
C ALA A 182 -0.60 -13.92 -27.25
N ALA A 183 -1.42 -14.22 -28.25
CA ALA A 183 -1.06 -14.37 -29.65
C ALA A 183 -2.32 -14.01 -30.47
N ALA A 184 -2.29 -13.17 -31.51
CA ALA A 184 -1.26 -12.21 -31.93
C ALA A 184 -1.95 -10.90 -32.37
N ALA A 185 -1.21 -9.88 -32.83
CA ALA A 185 -1.75 -8.53 -33.05
C ALA A 185 -2.13 -8.22 -34.52
N ALA A 186 -3.31 -7.59 -34.70
CA ALA A 186 -3.81 -6.95 -35.93
C ALA A 186 -4.10 -7.90 -37.14
N PRO A 187 -4.86 -7.49 -38.20
CA PRO A 187 -5.46 -6.17 -38.49
C PRO A 187 -7.02 -6.19 -38.54
N ALA A 188 -7.67 -5.47 -39.48
CA ALA A 188 -9.06 -5.02 -39.38
C ALA A 188 -9.98 -5.35 -40.60
N LYS A 189 -11.30 -5.40 -40.33
CA LYS A 189 -12.42 -5.77 -41.24
C LYS A 189 -12.40 -7.27 -41.66
N THR A 190 -13.50 -7.97 -41.93
CA THR A 190 -14.89 -7.58 -42.25
C THR A 190 -15.93 -8.24 -41.31
N ALA A 191 -17.13 -8.59 -41.77
CA ALA A 191 -18.33 -8.83 -40.95
C ALA A 191 -18.82 -10.30 -40.95
N ALA A 192 -19.92 -10.52 -40.20
CA ALA A 192 -20.85 -11.67 -40.20
C ALA A 192 -20.67 -12.77 -39.12
N ALA A 193 -21.75 -12.95 -38.35
CA ALA A 193 -22.30 -14.16 -37.75
C ALA A 193 -21.39 -15.24 -37.08
N GLY A 194 -21.42 -15.25 -35.74
CA GLY A 194 -21.51 -16.49 -34.96
C GLY A 194 -20.23 -16.99 -34.25
N GLY A 195 -20.31 -17.09 -32.92
CA GLY A 195 -19.44 -17.97 -32.11
C GLY A 195 -18.44 -17.28 -31.16
N ALA A 196 -18.08 -18.05 -30.12
CA ALA A 196 -17.09 -17.79 -29.06
C ALA A 196 -17.35 -16.61 -28.08
N PRO A 197 -16.90 -16.71 -26.81
CA PRO A 197 -17.07 -15.64 -25.82
C PRO A 197 -16.17 -14.45 -26.11
N SER A 198 -16.66 -13.25 -25.85
CA SER A 198 -15.88 -12.02 -25.97
C SER A 198 -14.80 -11.92 -24.88
N GLY A 199 -13.82 -11.05 -25.09
CA GLY A 199 -12.82 -10.74 -24.06
C GLY A 199 -13.39 -10.11 -22.77
N LEU A 200 -14.68 -9.77 -22.73
CA LEU A 200 -15.39 -9.39 -21.49
C LEU A 200 -15.89 -10.62 -20.74
N ASP A 201 -16.43 -11.62 -21.43
CA ASP A 201 -17.00 -12.82 -20.81
C ASP A 201 -15.94 -13.61 -20.03
N ALA A 202 -14.73 -13.69 -20.58
CA ALA A 202 -13.56 -14.26 -19.90
C ALA A 202 -13.05 -13.46 -18.69
N ARG A 203 -13.50 -12.22 -18.50
CA ARG A 203 -13.24 -11.36 -17.32
C ARG A 203 -14.37 -11.46 -16.29
N LEU A 204 -15.62 -11.58 -16.75
CA LEU A 204 -16.79 -11.84 -15.89
C LEU A 204 -16.73 -13.22 -15.25
N ALA A 205 -16.29 -14.24 -16.00
CA ALA A 205 -15.98 -15.59 -15.50
C ALA A 205 -14.91 -15.63 -14.39
N LYS A 206 -14.27 -14.50 -14.09
CA LYS A 206 -13.18 -14.32 -13.11
C LYS A 206 -13.39 -13.10 -12.21
N ALA A 207 -14.57 -12.50 -12.24
CA ALA A 207 -14.81 -11.19 -11.64
C ALA A 207 -14.78 -11.22 -10.10
N ASN A 208 -14.09 -10.25 -9.52
CA ASN A 208 -13.98 -10.09 -8.08
C ASN A 208 -15.12 -9.21 -7.54
N VAL A 209 -16.27 -9.83 -7.26
CA VAL A 209 -17.48 -9.17 -6.73
C VAL A 209 -17.19 -8.28 -5.50
N ALA A 210 -16.25 -8.68 -4.62
CA ALA A 210 -15.89 -7.88 -3.44
C ALA A 210 -15.14 -6.59 -3.80
N GLN A 211 -14.27 -6.63 -4.82
CA GLN A 211 -13.58 -5.45 -5.35
C GLN A 211 -14.52 -4.55 -6.17
N GLY A 212 -15.47 -5.16 -6.91
CA GLY A 212 -16.57 -4.44 -7.53
C GLY A 212 -17.43 -3.70 -6.51
N LYS A 213 -17.77 -4.35 -5.40
CA LYS A 213 -18.48 -3.75 -4.26
C LYS A 213 -17.71 -2.57 -3.69
N GLN A 214 -16.44 -2.75 -3.35
CA GLN A 214 -15.62 -1.69 -2.77
C GLN A 214 -15.55 -0.45 -3.68
N PHE A 215 -15.38 -0.63 -4.98
CA PHE A 215 -15.39 0.48 -5.94
C PHE A 215 -16.77 1.15 -6.03
N ALA A 216 -17.83 0.37 -6.16
CA ALA A 216 -19.19 0.90 -6.28
C ALA A 216 -19.66 1.63 -5.00
N SER A 217 -19.31 1.13 -3.81
CA SER A 217 -19.60 1.79 -2.53
C SER A 217 -18.78 3.06 -2.30
N GLY A 218 -17.59 3.19 -2.92
CA GLY A 218 -16.78 4.41 -2.83
C GLY A 218 -17.09 5.47 -3.91
N VAL A 219 -17.50 5.04 -5.10
CA VAL A 219 -17.63 5.92 -6.29
C VAL A 219 -19.07 6.04 -6.78
N CYS A 220 -19.77 4.92 -6.98
CA CYS A 220 -21.14 4.94 -7.51
C CYS A 220 -22.15 5.43 -6.46
N ALA A 221 -21.99 5.01 -5.20
CA ALA A 221 -22.87 5.37 -4.09
C ALA A 221 -22.92 6.89 -3.77
N ALA A 222 -21.93 7.67 -4.23
CA ALA A 222 -21.93 9.12 -4.09
C ALA A 222 -22.99 9.81 -4.98
N CYS A 223 -23.45 9.15 -6.04
CA CYS A 223 -24.40 9.69 -7.00
C CYS A 223 -25.63 8.80 -7.26
N HIS A 224 -25.60 7.53 -6.84
CA HIS A 224 -26.67 6.55 -7.07
C HIS A 224 -27.02 5.80 -5.78
N SER A 225 -28.29 5.45 -5.61
CA SER A 225 -28.70 4.40 -4.68
C SER A 225 -28.30 3.01 -5.23
N LEU A 226 -28.06 2.07 -4.32
CA LEU A 226 -27.58 0.70 -4.62
C LEU A 226 -28.49 -0.39 -3.99
N ASN A 227 -29.65 0.00 -3.46
CA ASN A 227 -30.53 -0.88 -2.68
C ASN A 227 -31.88 -1.08 -3.35
N ASP A 228 -32.51 -2.21 -3.05
CA ASP A 228 -33.89 -2.51 -3.46
C ASP A 228 -34.83 -1.37 -3.04
N GLY A 229 -35.66 -0.89 -3.96
CA GLY A 229 -36.55 0.26 -3.76
C GLY A 229 -35.86 1.59 -3.41
N GLY A 230 -34.55 1.71 -3.59
CA GLY A 230 -33.79 2.93 -3.34
C GLY A 230 -34.21 4.08 -4.26
N LYS A 231 -34.52 5.23 -3.68
CA LYS A 231 -34.88 6.42 -4.47
C LYS A 231 -33.67 6.94 -5.28
N PRO A 232 -33.88 7.52 -6.47
CA PRO A 232 -32.85 8.30 -7.15
C PRO A 232 -32.31 9.44 -6.28
N ILE A 233 -31.05 9.82 -6.51
CA ILE A 233 -30.40 10.95 -5.82
C ILE A 233 -29.79 11.94 -6.82
N VAL A 234 -28.63 11.63 -7.42
CA VAL A 234 -28.05 12.43 -8.53
C VAL A 234 -28.31 11.72 -9.86
N GLY A 235 -28.14 10.39 -9.88
CA GLY A 235 -28.60 9.48 -10.91
C GLY A 235 -29.76 8.59 -10.43
N PRO A 236 -30.25 7.68 -11.31
CA PRO A 236 -31.24 6.66 -10.94
C PRO A 236 -30.63 5.64 -9.95
N ASN A 237 -31.46 4.76 -9.40
CA ASN A 237 -30.98 3.58 -8.69
C ASN A 237 -30.10 2.70 -9.62
N LEU A 238 -29.21 1.90 -9.03
CA LEU A 238 -28.44 0.87 -9.73
C LEU A 238 -28.79 -0.55 -9.28
N TYR A 239 -29.77 -0.73 -8.39
CA TYR A 239 -30.37 -2.02 -8.09
C TYR A 239 -31.26 -2.47 -9.27
N GLY A 240 -31.09 -3.71 -9.74
CA GLY A 240 -31.81 -4.30 -10.87
C GLY A 240 -31.10 -4.20 -12.22
N ILE A 241 -30.21 -3.21 -12.41
CA ILE A 241 -29.79 -2.76 -13.76
C ILE A 241 -29.24 -3.82 -14.72
N VAL A 242 -28.73 -4.96 -14.26
CA VAL A 242 -28.09 -5.92 -15.16
C VAL A 242 -29.15 -6.74 -15.89
N GLY A 243 -29.30 -6.47 -17.19
CA GLY A 243 -30.38 -7.01 -18.03
C GLY A 243 -31.60 -6.08 -18.14
N ASP A 244 -31.81 -5.18 -17.18
CA ASP A 244 -32.91 -4.21 -17.19
C ASP A 244 -32.74 -3.10 -18.25
N PRO A 245 -33.80 -2.39 -18.65
CA PRO A 245 -33.74 -1.30 -19.63
C PRO A 245 -32.76 -0.17 -19.25
N HIS A 246 -32.21 0.54 -20.24
CA HIS A 246 -31.40 1.74 -19.97
C HIS A 246 -32.19 2.84 -19.21
N ASP A 247 -33.53 2.79 -19.28
CA ASP A 247 -34.48 3.69 -18.64
C ASP A 247 -35.33 3.05 -17.51
N HIS A 248 -34.86 1.94 -16.91
CA HIS A 248 -35.61 1.12 -15.94
C HIS A 248 -36.29 1.87 -14.76
N GLU A 249 -35.62 2.84 -14.14
CA GLU A 249 -36.16 3.64 -13.04
C GLU A 249 -37.25 4.60 -13.55
N ALA A 250 -38.51 4.29 -13.21
CA ALA A 250 -39.68 5.03 -13.66
C ALA A 250 -39.74 6.45 -13.07
N GLY A 251 -39.89 7.45 -13.94
CA GLY A 251 -39.98 8.86 -13.53
C GLY A 251 -38.63 9.55 -13.32
N PHE A 252 -37.49 8.86 -13.49
CA PHE A 252 -36.19 9.53 -13.53
C PHE A 252 -35.99 10.31 -14.84
N ALA A 253 -35.43 11.52 -14.75
CA ALA A 253 -35.18 12.41 -15.90
C ALA A 253 -33.87 12.06 -16.62
N TYR A 254 -33.91 11.03 -17.46
CA TYR A 254 -32.75 10.62 -18.27
C TYR A 254 -32.31 11.67 -19.28
N SER A 255 -31.01 11.72 -19.56
CA SER A 255 -30.45 12.60 -20.59
C SER A 255 -30.96 12.25 -21.99
N PRO A 256 -31.23 13.22 -22.89
CA PRO A 256 -31.64 12.97 -24.28
C PRO A 256 -30.65 12.12 -25.10
N ALA A 257 -29.40 12.00 -24.64
CA ALA A 257 -28.41 11.08 -25.21
C ALA A 257 -28.69 9.61 -24.86
N LEU A 258 -29.17 9.33 -23.64
CA LEU A 258 -29.42 7.98 -23.14
C LEU A 258 -30.83 7.46 -23.48
N GLU A 259 -31.81 8.34 -23.64
CA GLU A 259 -33.14 8.00 -24.20
C GLU A 259 -33.06 7.37 -25.61
N LYS A 260 -31.94 7.55 -26.34
CA LYS A 260 -31.68 6.82 -27.61
C LYS A 260 -31.48 5.31 -27.42
N PHE A 261 -31.38 4.87 -26.17
CA PHE A 261 -31.27 3.48 -25.74
C PHE A 261 -32.51 2.97 -24.98
N LYS A 262 -33.60 3.75 -24.96
CA LYS A 262 -34.88 3.38 -24.32
C LYS A 262 -35.33 1.96 -24.65
N GLY A 263 -35.75 1.20 -23.63
CA GLY A 263 -36.21 -0.18 -23.77
C GLY A 263 -35.13 -1.21 -24.14
N LYS A 264 -33.86 -0.81 -24.36
CA LYS A 264 -32.76 -1.74 -24.64
C LYS A 264 -32.14 -2.22 -23.32
N PRO A 265 -31.84 -3.51 -23.15
CA PRO A 265 -31.28 -4.03 -21.92
C PRO A 265 -29.83 -3.58 -21.71
N TRP A 266 -29.48 -3.28 -20.46
CA TRP A 266 -28.12 -3.13 -19.95
C TRP A 266 -27.41 -4.49 -19.91
N THR A 267 -27.14 -5.04 -21.10
CA THR A 267 -26.27 -6.21 -21.24
C THR A 267 -24.89 -5.94 -20.65
N PHE A 268 -24.18 -6.99 -20.22
CA PHE A 268 -22.77 -6.90 -19.82
C PHE A 268 -21.91 -6.11 -20.82
N ALA A 269 -22.12 -6.34 -22.12
CA ALA A 269 -21.39 -5.67 -23.21
C ALA A 269 -21.73 -4.17 -23.32
N ALA A 270 -22.97 -3.77 -23.02
CA ALA A 270 -23.38 -2.37 -22.92
C ALA A 270 -22.75 -1.70 -21.69
N LEU A 271 -22.92 -2.30 -20.51
CA LEU A 271 -22.35 -1.81 -19.24
C LEU A 271 -20.83 -1.66 -19.30
N ASN A 272 -20.09 -2.61 -19.91
CA ASN A 272 -18.64 -2.48 -20.08
C ASN A 272 -18.25 -1.33 -21.02
N LYS A 273 -19.05 -0.99 -22.04
CA LYS A 273 -18.78 0.18 -22.89
C LYS A 273 -19.09 1.48 -22.14
N TRP A 274 -20.26 1.54 -21.49
CA TRP A 274 -20.68 2.66 -20.63
C TRP A 274 -19.64 2.97 -19.56
N LEU A 275 -19.26 1.97 -18.75
CA LEU A 275 -18.25 2.12 -17.70
C LEU A 275 -16.82 2.27 -18.24
N THR A 276 -16.57 2.18 -19.55
CA THR A 276 -15.29 2.60 -20.13
C THR A 276 -15.24 4.11 -20.31
N ASP A 277 -16.31 4.70 -20.87
CA ASP A 277 -16.40 6.10 -21.28
C ASP A 277 -17.89 6.46 -21.51
N PRO A 278 -18.60 6.98 -20.48
CA PRO A 278 -20.03 7.30 -20.58
C PRO A 278 -20.32 8.38 -21.62
N ALA A 279 -19.47 9.40 -21.70
CA ALA A 279 -19.59 10.51 -22.62
C ALA A 279 -19.47 10.07 -24.09
N LYS A 280 -18.65 9.06 -24.39
CA LYS A 280 -18.53 8.48 -25.73
C LYS A 280 -19.60 7.43 -26.05
N TYR A 281 -20.13 6.74 -25.04
CA TYR A 281 -21.24 5.80 -25.22
C TYR A 281 -22.56 6.53 -25.53
N ALA A 282 -22.85 7.61 -24.81
CA ALA A 282 -24.01 8.48 -25.05
C ALA A 282 -23.57 9.97 -25.04
N PRO A 283 -23.10 10.51 -26.19
CA PRO A 283 -22.68 11.91 -26.30
C PRO A 283 -23.80 12.88 -25.91
N GLY A 284 -23.50 13.70 -24.89
CA GLY A 284 -24.47 14.59 -24.24
C GLY A 284 -25.22 13.95 -23.05
N THR A 285 -24.70 12.89 -22.44
CA THR A 285 -25.28 12.35 -21.20
C THR A 285 -25.00 13.22 -19.97
N HIS A 286 -25.90 13.16 -18.98
CA HIS A 286 -25.75 13.86 -17.70
C HIS A 286 -24.78 13.15 -16.74
N MET A 287 -24.39 11.90 -17.01
CA MET A 287 -23.42 11.18 -16.19
C MET A 287 -21.99 11.67 -16.49
N THR A 288 -21.52 12.66 -15.74
CA THR A 288 -20.18 13.28 -15.84
C THR A 288 -19.03 12.39 -15.36
N PHE A 289 -19.26 11.08 -15.19
CA PHE A 289 -18.27 10.12 -14.72
C PHE A 289 -17.19 9.87 -15.77
N ALA A 290 -15.92 10.00 -15.39
CA ALA A 290 -14.76 9.86 -16.29
C ALA A 290 -14.52 8.44 -16.82
N GLY A 291 -15.28 7.44 -16.36
CA GLY A 291 -15.11 6.04 -16.72
C GLY A 291 -14.05 5.30 -15.90
N ILE A 292 -14.06 3.98 -16.02
CA ILE A 292 -13.09 3.06 -15.41
C ILE A 292 -12.19 2.55 -16.55
N PRO A 293 -10.96 3.06 -16.73
CA PRO A 293 -10.08 2.62 -17.83
C PRO A 293 -9.67 1.15 -17.70
N GLN A 294 -9.59 0.64 -16.46
CA GLN A 294 -9.15 -0.71 -16.12
C GLN A 294 -10.20 -1.78 -16.50
N PRO A 295 -9.91 -2.70 -17.46
CA PRO A 295 -10.92 -3.59 -18.04
C PRO A 295 -11.36 -4.75 -17.13
N GLN A 296 -10.53 -5.16 -16.16
CA GLN A 296 -10.94 -6.15 -15.15
C GLN A 296 -11.81 -5.48 -14.08
N LEU A 297 -11.42 -4.32 -13.56
CA LEU A 297 -12.23 -3.56 -12.59
C LEU A 297 -13.64 -3.24 -13.12
N ARG A 298 -13.79 -3.00 -14.43
CA ARG A 298 -15.13 -2.95 -15.06
C ARG A 298 -15.91 -4.25 -14.94
N ALA A 299 -15.29 -5.40 -15.21
CA ALA A 299 -15.96 -6.70 -15.06
C ALA A 299 -16.26 -7.02 -13.59
N ASP A 300 -15.38 -6.65 -12.67
CA ASP A 300 -15.57 -6.77 -11.22
C ASP A 300 -16.78 -5.94 -10.74
N VAL A 301 -16.86 -4.67 -11.17
CA VAL A 301 -17.99 -3.77 -10.90
C VAL A 301 -19.28 -4.27 -11.55
N ILE A 302 -19.24 -4.75 -12.80
CA ILE A 302 -20.42 -5.32 -13.49
C ILE A 302 -20.94 -6.57 -12.77
N ALA A 303 -20.06 -7.47 -12.34
CA ALA A 303 -20.48 -8.65 -11.56
C ALA A 303 -21.00 -8.27 -10.16
N TYR A 304 -20.53 -7.17 -9.56
CA TYR A 304 -21.15 -6.66 -8.34
C TYR A 304 -22.54 -6.07 -8.60
N LEU A 305 -22.70 -5.26 -9.64
CA LEU A 305 -24.00 -4.69 -10.03
C LEU A 305 -25.01 -5.80 -10.39
N ASP A 306 -24.54 -6.93 -10.93
CA ASP A 306 -25.36 -8.13 -11.15
C ASP A 306 -25.86 -8.75 -9.82
N THR A 307 -25.05 -8.77 -8.77
CA THR A 307 -25.51 -9.19 -7.42
C THR A 307 -26.49 -8.21 -6.75
N LEU A 308 -26.68 -7.01 -7.30
CA LEU A 308 -27.72 -6.07 -6.85
C LEU A 308 -29.05 -6.32 -7.57
N SER A 309 -29.49 -7.57 -7.68
CA SER A 309 -30.74 -7.95 -8.35
C SER A 309 -31.43 -9.12 -7.66
N LYS A 310 -32.76 -9.18 -7.79
CA LYS A 310 -33.58 -10.37 -7.47
C LYS A 310 -33.42 -11.48 -8.51
N HIS A 311 -32.96 -11.11 -9.71
CA HIS A 311 -32.81 -11.98 -10.88
C HIS A 311 -31.45 -11.71 -11.56
N PRO A 312 -30.32 -12.04 -10.91
CA PRO A 312 -28.98 -11.88 -11.48
C PRO A 312 -28.83 -12.69 -12.79
N VAL A 313 -28.13 -12.12 -13.76
CA VAL A 313 -27.90 -12.72 -15.07
C VAL A 313 -26.71 -13.69 -14.97
N PRO A 314 -26.86 -14.99 -15.27
CA PRO A 314 -25.80 -15.97 -15.06
C PRO A 314 -24.47 -15.59 -15.73
N LEU A 315 -23.45 -15.29 -14.91
CA LEU A 315 -22.11 -14.97 -15.38
C LEU A 315 -21.53 -16.11 -16.26
N PRO A 316 -20.81 -15.79 -17.35
CA PRO A 316 -20.23 -16.80 -18.24
C PRO A 316 -19.35 -17.80 -17.50
N LYS A 317 -19.59 -19.11 -17.69
CA LYS A 317 -18.73 -20.17 -17.12
C LYS A 317 -17.43 -20.29 -17.92
N ALA A 318 -16.32 -20.46 -17.21
CA ALA A 318 -15.04 -20.79 -17.83
C ALA A 318 -15.08 -22.21 -18.43
N ALA A 319 -14.67 -22.35 -19.69
CA ALA A 319 -14.53 -23.65 -20.35
C ALA A 319 -13.35 -24.45 -19.76
N ALA A 320 -13.54 -25.76 -19.58
CA ALA A 320 -12.52 -26.65 -19.03
C ALA A 320 -11.42 -26.99 -20.06
N PRO A 321 -10.13 -27.03 -19.66
CA PRO A 321 -9.03 -27.42 -20.55
C PRO A 321 -8.95 -28.94 -20.74
N ALA A 322 -8.53 -29.37 -21.93
CA ALA A 322 -8.23 -30.77 -22.24
C ALA A 322 -6.85 -31.22 -21.67
N PRO A 323 -6.65 -32.53 -21.39
CA PRO A 323 -5.42 -33.04 -20.79
C PRO A 323 -4.25 -33.15 -21.78
N ALA A 324 -3.02 -33.14 -21.25
CA ALA A 324 -1.77 -33.29 -21.99
C ALA A 324 -0.94 -34.49 -21.48
N PRO A 325 -0.11 -35.15 -22.33
CA PRO A 325 0.63 -36.36 -21.98
C PRO A 325 1.92 -36.11 -21.16
N ALA A 326 2.50 -37.20 -20.65
CA ALA A 326 3.60 -37.20 -19.67
C ALA A 326 5.02 -37.09 -20.27
N ALA A 327 6.01 -36.85 -19.41
CA ALA A 327 7.44 -36.67 -19.74
C ALA A 327 8.33 -37.79 -19.17
N ALA A 328 9.62 -37.81 -19.56
CA ALA A 328 10.62 -38.79 -19.14
C ALA A 328 11.96 -38.14 -18.71
N ALA A 329 12.79 -38.89 -17.96
CA ALA A 329 14.14 -38.56 -17.47
C ALA A 329 15.09 -39.78 -17.69
N PRO A 330 16.45 -39.69 -17.53
CA PRO A 330 17.19 -39.48 -16.25
C PRO A 330 18.25 -38.34 -16.40
N ALA A 331 19.42 -38.19 -15.76
CA ALA A 331 20.27 -39.00 -14.84
C ALA A 331 21.12 -38.10 -13.88
N ALA A 332 22.18 -38.62 -13.22
CA ALA A 332 22.89 -37.94 -12.12
C ALA A 332 24.37 -38.37 -11.86
N ALA A 333 24.99 -37.77 -10.83
CA ALA A 333 26.27 -38.09 -10.11
C ALA A 333 27.58 -37.38 -10.58
N PRO A 334 28.65 -37.26 -9.74
CA PRO A 334 28.79 -37.26 -8.26
C PRO A 334 29.60 -36.04 -7.69
N ALA A 335 30.07 -36.08 -6.42
CA ALA A 335 30.80 -34.99 -5.72
C ALA A 335 31.99 -35.47 -4.83
N PRO A 336 32.86 -34.56 -4.33
CA PRO A 336 33.42 -34.65 -2.96
C PRO A 336 33.57 -33.28 -2.22
N ALA A 337 34.06 -33.28 -0.96
CA ALA A 337 34.29 -32.11 -0.06
C ALA A 337 35.74 -32.13 0.54
N ALA A 338 36.25 -31.30 1.47
CA ALA A 338 35.78 -30.26 2.44
C ALA A 338 36.99 -29.29 2.74
N PRO A 339 37.18 -28.53 3.87
CA PRO A 339 36.37 -28.19 5.07
C PRO A 339 36.33 -26.65 5.40
N ALA A 340 36.09 -26.26 6.67
CA ALA A 340 35.85 -24.87 7.14
C ALA A 340 37.01 -24.22 7.95
N PRO A 341 36.92 -22.90 8.25
CA PRO A 341 37.07 -22.44 9.65
C PRO A 341 35.99 -21.40 10.09
N ALA A 342 36.01 -21.00 11.37
CA ALA A 342 34.93 -20.26 12.06
C ALA A 342 35.18 -18.74 12.24
N ALA A 343 34.14 -18.01 12.68
CA ALA A 343 34.16 -16.57 13.02
C ALA A 343 33.49 -16.27 14.38
N ALA A 344 33.83 -15.13 14.98
CA ALA A 344 33.46 -14.71 16.34
C ALA A 344 32.20 -13.80 16.40
N PRO A 345 31.54 -13.64 17.58
CA PRO A 345 30.22 -12.99 17.67
C PRO A 345 30.25 -11.45 17.67
N ALA A 346 29.12 -10.85 17.28
CA ALA A 346 28.86 -9.41 17.25
C ALA A 346 28.04 -8.92 18.48
N PRO A 347 28.12 -7.62 18.86
CA PRO A 347 27.43 -7.07 20.02
C PRO A 347 25.94 -6.78 19.80
N ALA A 348 25.19 -6.65 20.91
CA ALA A 348 23.73 -6.46 20.94
C ALA A 348 23.28 -4.99 20.73
N PRO A 349 22.03 -4.74 20.27
CA PRO A 349 21.49 -3.40 20.03
C PRO A 349 21.03 -2.68 21.32
N ALA A 350 21.02 -1.34 21.27
CA ALA A 350 20.64 -0.47 22.39
C ALA A 350 19.20 0.09 22.28
N ALA A 351 18.69 0.62 23.40
CA ALA A 351 17.34 1.16 23.58
C ALA A 351 17.17 2.61 23.03
N PRO A 352 15.93 3.12 22.84
CA PRO A 352 15.69 4.39 22.13
C PRO A 352 16.00 5.66 22.94
N ALA A 353 16.27 6.75 22.22
CA ALA A 353 16.66 8.06 22.76
C ALA A 353 15.54 9.13 22.61
N PRO A 354 15.53 10.20 23.45
CA PRO A 354 14.43 11.17 23.52
C PRO A 354 14.39 12.19 22.36
N ALA A 355 13.24 12.87 22.25
CA ALA A 355 12.82 13.70 21.10
C ALA A 355 13.80 14.77 20.60
N ALA A 356 14.73 15.27 21.44
CA ALA A 356 15.78 16.19 21.00
C ALA A 356 16.65 15.61 19.86
N ALA A 357 16.78 14.28 19.78
CA ALA A 357 17.49 13.61 18.69
C ALA A 357 16.72 13.62 17.34
N ALA A 358 15.40 13.81 17.34
CA ALA A 358 14.57 13.71 16.14
C ALA A 358 14.83 14.85 15.12
N HIS A 359 15.29 16.01 15.59
CA HIS A 359 15.61 17.18 14.76
C HIS A 359 17.08 17.28 14.37
N ALA A 360 17.92 16.29 14.71
CA ALA A 360 19.34 16.30 14.35
C ALA A 360 19.52 16.53 12.84
N GLY A 361 20.14 17.66 12.47
CA GLY A 361 20.36 18.06 11.08
C GLY A 361 19.12 18.58 10.33
N LEU A 362 18.03 18.98 11.00
CA LEU A 362 16.88 19.63 10.34
C LEU A 362 17.30 20.86 9.52
N ASP A 363 18.16 21.72 10.08
CA ASP A 363 18.67 22.91 9.39
C ASP A 363 19.48 22.53 8.12
N VAL A 364 20.22 21.42 8.18
CA VAL A 364 20.99 20.89 7.04
C VAL A 364 20.07 20.30 5.97
N ARG A 365 18.89 19.78 6.35
CA ARG A 365 17.84 19.31 5.42
C ARG A 365 17.11 20.48 4.77
N LEU A 366 16.73 21.50 5.54
CA LEU A 366 16.07 22.72 5.05
C LEU A 366 16.98 23.55 4.14
N ALA A 367 18.27 23.67 4.49
CA ALA A 367 19.29 24.30 3.65
C ALA A 367 19.55 23.60 2.30
N LYS A 368 18.99 22.40 2.11
CA LYS A 368 19.06 21.58 0.89
C LYS A 368 17.67 21.27 0.32
N ALA A 369 16.62 21.85 0.89
CA ALA A 369 15.25 21.51 0.56
C ALA A 369 14.88 21.92 -0.87
N ASP A 370 13.99 21.14 -1.48
CA ASP A 370 13.46 21.39 -2.81
C ASP A 370 11.95 21.73 -2.75
N PRO A 371 11.58 23.02 -2.79
CA PRO A 371 10.18 23.44 -2.79
C PRO A 371 9.36 22.93 -3.99
N ALA A 372 9.98 22.52 -5.10
CA ALA A 372 9.25 21.92 -6.22
C ALA A 372 8.86 20.46 -5.92
N LYS A 373 9.73 19.69 -5.26
CA LYS A 373 9.36 18.37 -4.70
C LYS A 373 8.33 18.49 -3.58
N GLY A 374 8.50 19.47 -2.70
CA GLY A 374 7.53 19.80 -1.67
C GLY A 374 6.15 20.14 -2.25
N LYS A 375 6.12 20.98 -3.30
CA LYS A 375 4.91 21.32 -4.05
C LYS A 375 4.24 20.11 -4.65
N GLN A 376 5.00 19.22 -5.30
CA GLN A 376 4.43 17.99 -5.87
C GLN A 376 3.76 17.14 -4.78
N PHE A 377 4.47 16.84 -3.68
CA PHE A 377 3.92 16.05 -2.59
C PHE A 377 2.68 16.70 -1.98
N ALA A 378 2.71 18.01 -1.71
CA ALA A 378 1.57 18.74 -1.17
C ALA A 378 0.37 18.78 -2.14
N SER A 379 0.61 18.87 -3.46
CA SER A 379 -0.44 18.83 -4.48
C SER A 379 -1.06 17.43 -4.66
N GLU A 380 -0.29 16.37 -4.41
CA GLU A 380 -0.75 14.98 -4.49
C GLU A 380 -1.41 14.48 -3.19
N VAL A 381 -0.96 14.95 -2.03
CA VAL A 381 -1.32 14.39 -0.71
C VAL A 381 -2.09 15.40 0.16
N CYS A 382 -1.56 16.60 0.38
CA CYS A 382 -2.20 17.59 1.27
C CYS A 382 -3.47 18.18 0.64
N ALA A 383 -3.44 18.45 -0.67
CA ALA A 383 -4.56 19.02 -1.43
C ALA A 383 -5.79 18.10 -1.55
N MET A 384 -5.70 16.84 -1.10
CA MET A 384 -6.89 15.97 -0.94
C MET A 384 -7.82 16.45 0.19
N CYS A 385 -7.28 17.16 1.18
CA CYS A 385 -8.00 17.59 2.39
C CYS A 385 -7.94 19.10 2.64
N HIS A 386 -6.84 19.75 2.29
CA HIS A 386 -6.53 21.14 2.56
C HIS A 386 -6.59 22.00 1.29
N THR A 387 -6.97 23.27 1.43
CA THR A 387 -6.69 24.29 0.41
C THR A 387 -5.27 24.84 0.57
N LEU A 388 -4.67 25.26 -0.55
CA LEU A 388 -3.30 25.79 -0.62
C LEU A 388 -3.25 27.25 -1.11
N ASP A 389 -4.35 27.75 -1.68
CA ASP A 389 -4.45 29.09 -2.25
C ASP A 389 -4.71 30.15 -1.17
N LYS A 390 -4.15 31.34 -1.36
CA LYS A 390 -4.32 32.50 -0.46
C LYS A 390 -5.80 32.84 -0.27
N GLY A 391 -6.31 32.70 0.95
CA GLY A 391 -7.72 32.94 1.27
C GLY A 391 -8.69 31.89 0.71
N GLY A 392 -8.19 30.74 0.24
CA GLY A 392 -9.00 29.57 -0.05
C GLY A 392 -9.76 29.10 1.20
N LYS A 393 -11.01 28.65 1.03
CA LYS A 393 -11.84 28.21 2.14
C LYS A 393 -11.31 26.92 2.76
N PRO A 394 -11.48 26.66 4.07
CA PRO A 394 -11.18 25.37 4.67
C PRO A 394 -12.03 24.25 4.03
N GLY A 395 -11.46 23.04 4.02
CA GLY A 395 -12.06 21.82 3.48
C GLY A 395 -12.23 20.75 4.55
N ILE A 396 -11.65 19.57 4.32
CA ILE A 396 -11.55 18.50 5.34
C ILE A 396 -10.53 18.90 6.42
N GLY A 397 -9.47 19.61 6.02
CA GLY A 397 -8.56 20.34 6.91
C GLY A 397 -8.67 21.86 6.72
N PRO A 398 -7.98 22.65 7.56
CA PRO A 398 -7.84 24.10 7.37
C PRO A 398 -7.08 24.41 6.06
N ASN A 399 -7.07 25.68 5.66
CA ASN A 399 -6.09 26.17 4.68
C ASN A 399 -4.65 25.95 5.23
N LEU A 400 -3.66 25.93 4.35
CA LEU A 400 -2.23 25.90 4.70
C LEU A 400 -1.48 27.18 4.30
N TRP A 401 -2.16 28.19 3.73
CA TRP A 401 -1.58 29.50 3.48
C TRP A 401 -1.30 30.25 4.79
N GLY A 402 -0.04 30.63 5.00
CA GLY A 402 0.43 31.24 6.25
C GLY A 402 0.70 30.24 7.37
N VAL A 403 0.68 28.93 7.09
CA VAL A 403 0.85 27.91 8.14
C VAL A 403 2.24 27.94 8.79
N VAL A 404 3.30 28.22 8.02
CA VAL A 404 4.67 28.27 8.58
C VAL A 404 4.87 29.57 9.36
N GLY A 405 5.30 29.46 10.62
CA GLY A 405 5.39 30.59 11.55
C GLY A 405 4.03 31.07 12.10
N GLY A 406 2.93 30.83 11.39
CA GLY A 406 1.57 31.07 11.87
C GLY A 406 1.17 30.19 13.06
N PRO A 407 0.14 30.56 13.83
CA PRO A 407 -0.31 29.78 14.98
C PRO A 407 -0.91 28.43 14.57
N HIS A 408 -0.90 27.45 15.48
CA HIS A 408 -1.44 26.11 15.21
C HIS A 408 -2.92 26.14 14.78
N ASP A 409 -3.66 27.17 15.19
CA ASP A 409 -5.08 27.41 14.96
C ASP A 409 -5.38 28.59 13.99
N HIS A 410 -4.47 28.92 13.07
CA HIS A 410 -4.54 30.13 12.22
C HIS A 410 -5.81 30.33 11.37
N GLU A 411 -6.41 29.27 10.80
CA GLU A 411 -7.64 29.38 10.01
C GLU A 411 -8.85 29.64 10.92
N ALA A 412 -9.39 30.86 10.88
CA ALA A 412 -10.45 31.31 11.77
C ALA A 412 -11.80 30.62 11.47
N GLY A 413 -12.38 29.99 12.49
CA GLY A 413 -13.66 29.28 12.37
C GLY A 413 -13.55 27.83 11.89
N PHE A 414 -12.33 27.30 11.67
CA PHE A 414 -12.14 25.87 11.48
C PHE A 414 -12.31 25.09 12.80
N ALA A 415 -12.90 23.89 12.72
CA ALA A 415 -13.18 23.04 13.88
C ALA A 415 -11.97 22.15 14.24
N TYR A 416 -10.96 22.75 14.87
CA TYR A 416 -9.77 22.04 15.34
C TYR A 416 -10.09 20.97 16.39
N SER A 417 -9.29 19.90 16.40
CA SER A 417 -9.33 18.89 17.45
C SER A 417 -8.89 19.46 18.81
N PRO A 418 -9.50 19.05 19.94
CA PRO A 418 -9.07 19.46 21.28
C PRO A 418 -7.58 19.22 21.55
N ALA A 419 -7.01 18.16 20.97
CA ALA A 419 -5.59 17.84 21.05
C ALA A 419 -4.66 18.90 20.41
N LEU A 420 -5.15 19.62 19.38
CA LEU A 420 -4.38 20.67 18.69
C LEU A 420 -4.68 22.06 19.26
N GLU A 421 -5.88 22.28 19.81
CA GLU A 421 -6.21 23.47 20.63
C GLU A 421 -5.31 23.60 21.87
N ALA A 422 -4.71 22.51 22.38
CA ALA A 422 -3.64 22.56 23.39
C ALA A 422 -2.35 23.29 22.93
N PHE A 423 -2.26 23.62 21.64
CA PHE A 423 -1.19 24.41 21.01
C PHE A 423 -1.67 25.78 20.50
N LYS A 424 -2.91 26.18 20.82
CA LYS A 424 -3.50 27.48 20.45
C LYS A 424 -2.53 28.65 20.65
N GLY A 425 -2.39 29.48 19.62
CA GLY A 425 -1.50 30.65 19.61
C GLY A 425 0.01 30.36 19.55
N LYS A 426 0.47 29.09 19.64
CA LYS A 426 1.89 28.74 19.47
C LYS A 426 2.22 28.68 17.97
N PRO A 427 3.38 29.18 17.52
CA PRO A 427 3.74 29.15 16.10
C PRO A 427 4.12 27.75 15.63
N TRP A 428 3.75 27.40 14.40
CA TRP A 428 4.31 26.28 13.64
C TRP A 428 5.75 26.59 13.23
N THR A 429 6.70 26.34 14.14
CA THR A 429 8.13 26.38 13.82
C THR A 429 8.52 25.23 12.89
N PHE A 430 9.65 25.33 12.20
CA PHE A 430 10.16 24.23 11.37
C PHE A 430 10.31 22.91 12.15
N ALA A 431 10.70 22.97 13.43
CA ALA A 431 10.81 21.79 14.30
C ALA A 431 9.43 21.22 14.69
N ALA A 432 8.46 22.09 15.01
CA ALA A 432 7.07 21.66 15.25
C ALA A 432 6.51 20.95 14.01
N LEU A 433 6.72 21.51 12.81
CA LEU A 433 6.30 20.90 11.55
C LEU A 433 7.07 19.63 11.20
N ASP A 434 8.38 19.53 11.46
CA ASP A 434 9.16 18.30 11.28
C ASP A 434 8.68 17.18 12.22
N THR A 435 8.20 17.51 13.43
CA THR A 435 7.58 16.53 14.34
C THR A 435 6.19 16.14 13.87
N TRP A 436 5.33 17.12 13.60
CA TRP A 436 3.94 16.95 13.14
C TRP A 436 3.87 16.12 11.86
N LEU A 437 4.70 16.46 10.87
CA LEU A 437 4.77 15.72 9.61
C LEU A 437 5.55 14.40 9.75
N THR A 438 6.14 14.07 10.91
CA THR A 438 6.64 12.71 11.19
C THR A 438 5.49 11.80 11.62
N ASP A 439 4.71 12.22 12.63
CA ASP A 439 3.54 11.51 13.14
C ASP A 439 2.57 12.50 13.83
N PRO A 440 1.46 12.90 13.17
CA PRO A 440 0.46 13.80 13.75
C PRO A 440 -0.23 13.24 14.99
N ALA A 441 -0.46 11.91 15.01
CA ALA A 441 -1.15 11.23 16.09
C ALA A 441 -0.27 11.08 17.34
N HIS A 442 1.06 11.05 17.18
CA HIS A 442 2.00 11.14 18.29
C HIS A 442 2.21 12.58 18.79
N TYR A 443 2.28 13.56 17.89
CA TYR A 443 2.47 14.97 18.26
C TYR A 443 1.26 15.58 19.00
N ALA A 444 0.04 15.28 18.54
CA ALA A 444 -1.20 15.67 19.21
C ALA A 444 -2.16 14.46 19.32
N PRO A 445 -2.00 13.61 20.35
CA PRO A 445 -2.85 12.43 20.54
C PRO A 445 -4.34 12.77 20.60
N GLY A 446 -5.10 12.20 19.67
CA GLY A 446 -6.52 12.54 19.47
C GLY A 446 -6.78 13.67 18.47
N THR A 447 -5.81 14.04 17.62
CA THR A 447 -6.06 14.98 16.53
C THR A 447 -7.01 14.42 15.45
N HIS A 448 -7.75 15.31 14.79
CA HIS A 448 -8.61 14.97 13.65
C HIS A 448 -7.81 14.73 12.35
N MET A 449 -6.53 15.13 12.29
CA MET A 449 -5.68 14.90 11.11
C MET A 449 -5.20 13.44 11.07
N THR A 450 -6.00 12.57 10.43
CA THR A 450 -5.75 11.12 10.25
C THR A 450 -4.63 10.78 9.26
N PHE A 451 -3.65 11.68 9.10
CA PHE A 451 -2.53 11.54 8.20
C PHE A 451 -1.43 10.65 8.81
N ALA A 452 -0.93 9.68 8.06
CA ALA A 452 0.05 8.69 8.54
C ALA A 452 1.50 9.20 8.65
N GLY A 453 1.74 10.50 8.40
CA GLY A 453 3.07 11.10 8.45
C GLY A 453 3.92 10.87 7.19
N ILE A 454 5.10 11.51 7.19
CA ILE A 454 6.12 11.47 6.16
C ILE A 454 7.40 10.91 6.81
N PRO A 455 7.70 9.61 6.68
CA PRO A 455 8.83 9.01 7.39
C PRO A 455 10.19 9.52 6.88
N GLN A 456 10.31 9.94 5.62
CA GLN A 456 11.55 10.45 5.04
C GLN A 456 11.91 11.86 5.55
N PRO A 457 13.04 12.06 6.26
CA PRO A 457 13.38 13.36 6.84
C PRO A 457 13.62 14.47 5.81
N GLN A 458 14.21 14.16 4.63
CA GLN A 458 14.39 15.15 3.58
C GLN A 458 13.05 15.52 2.90
N GLN A 459 12.16 14.54 2.69
CA GLN A 459 10.84 14.80 2.12
C GLN A 459 10.00 15.72 3.02
N ARG A 460 10.14 15.61 4.35
CA ARG A 460 9.57 16.61 5.28
C ARG A 460 10.17 17.99 5.09
N ALA A 461 11.49 18.11 4.99
CA ALA A 461 12.13 19.41 4.77
C ALA A 461 11.75 20.04 3.41
N ASP A 462 11.63 19.25 2.34
CA ASP A 462 11.14 19.66 1.03
C ASP A 462 9.69 20.20 1.13
N VAL A 463 8.80 19.48 1.83
CA VAL A 463 7.41 19.90 2.06
C VAL A 463 7.32 21.14 2.95
N ILE A 464 8.09 21.22 4.03
CA ILE A 464 8.14 22.38 4.94
C ILE A 464 8.63 23.63 4.18
N ALA A 465 9.67 23.50 3.37
CA ALA A 465 10.16 24.59 2.52
C ALA A 465 9.15 25.00 1.43
N TYR A 466 8.29 24.09 0.95
CA TYR A 466 7.17 24.47 0.09
C TYR A 466 6.06 25.19 0.86
N LEU A 467 5.64 24.69 2.02
CA LEU A 467 4.63 25.33 2.86
C LEU A 467 5.05 26.74 3.28
N ASP A 468 6.34 26.99 3.44
CA ASP A 468 6.89 28.33 3.69
C ASP A 468 6.67 29.29 2.51
N THR A 469 6.72 28.79 1.26
CA THR A 469 6.37 29.60 0.07
C THR A 469 4.88 29.94 -0.05
N LEU A 470 4.01 29.31 0.73
CA LEU A 470 2.58 29.63 0.81
C LEU A 470 2.33 30.75 1.84
N SER A 471 3.09 31.83 1.80
CA SER A 471 3.02 32.91 2.78
C SER A 471 3.33 34.26 2.15
N ASP A 472 2.70 35.33 2.67
CA ASP A 472 3.12 36.71 2.41
C ASP A 472 4.41 37.07 3.19
N HIS A 473 4.72 36.28 4.22
CA HIS A 473 5.84 36.47 5.15
C HIS A 473 6.56 35.11 5.35
N PRO A 474 7.26 34.58 4.33
CA PRO A 474 8.05 33.36 4.46
C PRO A 474 9.16 33.51 5.50
N VAL A 475 9.39 32.45 6.28
CA VAL A 475 10.41 32.40 7.33
C VAL A 475 11.76 32.03 6.71
N PRO A 476 12.82 32.86 6.82
CA PRO A 476 14.08 32.59 6.15
C PRO A 476 14.67 31.21 6.47
N LEU A 477 14.72 30.32 5.46
CA LEU A 477 15.28 28.98 5.60
C LEU A 477 16.75 29.03 6.06
N PRO A 478 17.20 28.08 6.92
CA PRO A 478 18.59 27.97 7.34
C PRO A 478 19.56 27.90 6.17
N LYS A 479 20.69 28.62 6.26
CA LYS A 479 21.74 28.62 5.23
C LYS A 479 22.71 27.46 5.43
N ALA A 480 23.09 26.80 4.34
CA ALA A 480 24.09 25.72 4.37
C ALA A 480 25.45 26.26 4.84
N GLY A 481 25.87 25.90 6.06
CA GLY A 481 27.15 26.29 6.65
C GLY A 481 27.08 27.10 7.96
N GLY A 482 25.88 27.40 8.47
CA GLY A 482 25.70 28.14 9.74
C GLY A 482 26.00 27.32 11.00
N ALA A 483 27.26 26.96 11.24
CA ALA A 483 27.70 26.40 12.53
C ALA A 483 27.93 27.51 13.57
N LYS A 484 27.40 27.29 14.79
CA LYS A 484 27.76 27.97 16.04
C LYS A 484 27.61 26.99 17.20
#